data_AF-A0A955P0Z1-F1
#
_entry.id   AF-A0A955P0Z1-F1
#
_cell.length_a   1.000
_cell.length_b   1.000
_cell.length_c   1.000
_cell.angle_alpha   90.00
_cell.angle_beta   90.00
_cell.angle_gamma   90.00
#
_symmetry.space_group_name_H-M   'P 1'
#
loop_
_entity.id
_entity.type
_entity.pdbx_description
1 polymer ?
#
loop_
_entity_poly.entity_id
_entity_poly.type
_entity_poly.pdbx_seq_one_letter_code
_entity_poly.pdbx_strand_id
1 'polypeptide(L)'
;MTRFTDHTQMPMAKMNWIFALLILLTTSPLFAAGDSSPDLRAGAATAIITPPLGSWQQGAGVTVRGEEIRDELEANALYLTDGQTPLLFL
;
A
#
# COMPACT_ATOMS: atom_id res chain seq x y z
N MET A 1 -24.96 35.79 69.62
CA MET A 1 -24.78 34.35 69.35
C MET A 1 -26.06 33.85 68.70
N THR A 2 -26.18 33.42 67.45
CA THR A 2 -25.22 33.22 66.34
C THR A 2 -26.11 33.05 65.10
N ARG A 3 -25.91 33.89 64.07
CA ARG A 3 -26.51 33.70 62.73
C ARG A 3 -25.94 32.40 62.14
N PHE A 4 -26.80 31.43 61.83
CA PHE A 4 -26.41 30.29 61.00
C PHE A 4 -26.73 30.60 59.54
N THR A 5 -25.70 30.45 58.72
CA THR A 5 -25.58 30.82 57.31
C THR A 5 -26.47 29.98 56.40
N ASP A 6 -27.12 30.70 55.50
CA ASP A 6 -27.86 30.22 54.34
C ASP A 6 -26.93 29.41 53.41
N HIS A 7 -27.28 28.15 53.16
CA HIS A 7 -26.58 27.31 52.18
C HIS A 7 -27.10 27.63 50.79
N THR A 8 -26.36 28.49 50.09
CA THR A 8 -26.55 28.80 48.66
C THR A 8 -26.60 27.51 47.83
N GLN A 9 -27.81 27.14 47.43
CA GLN A 9 -28.08 26.11 46.42
C GLN A 9 -27.54 26.62 45.08
N MET A 10 -26.44 26.05 44.58
CA MET A 10 -25.99 26.30 43.22
C MET A 10 -26.93 25.55 42.25
N PRO A 11 -27.55 26.23 41.27
CA PRO A 11 -28.35 25.55 40.26
C PRO A 11 -27.43 24.68 39.40
N MET A 12 -27.60 23.37 39.51
CA MET A 12 -26.93 22.40 38.65
C MET A 12 -27.36 22.66 37.21
N ALA A 13 -26.51 23.36 36.46
CA ALA A 13 -26.70 23.58 35.04
C ALA A 13 -26.82 22.20 34.37
N LYS A 14 -27.99 21.90 33.80
CA LYS A 14 -28.23 20.68 33.04
C LYS A 14 -27.34 20.74 31.79
N MET A 15 -26.12 20.23 31.92
CA MET A 15 -25.15 20.10 30.85
C MET A 15 -25.82 19.33 29.71
N ASN A 16 -26.02 20.00 28.57
CA ASN A 16 -26.65 19.39 27.41
C ASN A 16 -25.67 18.40 26.77
N TRP A 17 -25.58 17.21 27.34
CA TRP A 17 -24.73 16.08 26.96
C TRP A 17 -24.81 15.73 25.48
N ILE A 18 -25.93 16.01 24.82
CA ILE A 18 -26.11 15.88 23.37
C ILE A 18 -25.12 16.79 22.62
N PHE A 19 -24.89 18.00 23.10
CA PHE A 19 -23.97 18.96 22.48
C PHE A 19 -22.51 18.54 22.66
N ALA A 20 -22.16 18.00 23.83
CA ALA A 20 -20.84 17.46 24.10
C ALA A 20 -20.56 16.21 23.23
N LEU A 21 -21.56 15.35 23.07
CA LEU A 21 -21.47 14.19 22.18
C LEU A 21 -21.32 14.63 20.71
N LEU A 22 -22.07 15.64 20.27
CA LEU A 22 -21.98 16.17 18.91
C LEU A 22 -20.57 16.72 18.61
N ILE A 23 -19.98 17.47 19.54
CA ILE A 23 -18.60 17.98 19.39
C ILE A 23 -17.59 16.83 19.33
N LEU A 24 -17.77 15.80 20.17
CA LEU A 24 -16.89 14.63 20.18
C LEU A 24 -16.96 13.86 18.85
N LEU A 25 -18.14 13.73 18.25
CA LEU A 25 -18.30 13.09 16.95
C LEU A 25 -17.68 13.90 15.80
N THR A 26 -17.79 15.24 15.81
CA THR A 26 -17.26 16.09 14.73
C THR A 26 -15.74 16.27 14.77
N THR A 27 -15.10 16.10 15.93
CA THR A 27 -13.63 16.16 16.05
C THR A 27 -12.93 14.82 15.83
N SER A 28 -13.68 13.75 15.52
CA SER A 28 -13.09 12.44 15.35
C SER A 28 -12.25 12.37 14.06
N PRO A 29 -10.95 12.00 14.13
CA PRO A 29 -10.10 11.90 12.94
C PRO A 29 -10.50 10.75 12.00
N LEU A 30 -11.53 9.97 12.35
CA LEU A 30 -12.11 8.92 11.51
C LEU A 30 -12.70 9.44 10.20
N PHE A 31 -13.05 10.74 10.11
CA PHE A 31 -13.59 11.35 8.90
C PHE A 31 -12.54 12.04 8.03
N ALA A 32 -11.25 11.87 8.29
CA ALA A 32 -10.19 12.23 7.35
C ALA A 32 -10.14 11.23 6.19
N ALA A 33 -11.22 11.20 5.39
CA ALA A 33 -11.31 10.43 4.16
C ALA A 33 -10.56 11.18 3.04
N GLY A 34 -9.23 11.10 3.09
CA GLY A 34 -8.38 11.36 1.94
C GLY A 34 -8.23 10.06 1.15
N ASP A 35 -9.20 9.76 0.29
CA ASP A 35 -9.10 8.65 -0.65
C ASP A 35 -8.14 9.01 -1.78
N SER A 36 -6.83 8.99 -1.48
CA SER A 36 -5.81 8.82 -2.50
C SER A 36 -5.49 7.34 -2.53
N SER A 37 -6.35 6.54 -3.18
CA SER A 37 -5.99 5.18 -3.56
C SER A 37 -4.66 5.27 -4.31
N PRO A 38 -3.61 4.54 -3.89
CA PRO A 38 -2.32 4.68 -4.53
C PRO A 38 -2.45 4.25 -6.00
N ASP A 39 -2.00 5.11 -6.92
CA ASP A 39 -2.03 4.83 -8.35
C ASP A 39 -1.21 3.58 -8.63
N LEU A 40 -1.88 2.48 -8.95
CA LEU A 40 -1.21 1.26 -9.38
C LEU A 40 -0.65 1.48 -10.79
N ARG A 41 0.68 1.51 -10.88
CA ARG A 41 1.44 1.65 -12.13
C ARG A 41 2.00 0.29 -12.52
N ALA A 42 1.94 0.00 -13.81
CA ALA A 42 2.51 -1.21 -14.39
C ALA A 42 3.43 -0.87 -15.56
N GLY A 43 4.47 -1.68 -15.75
CA GLY A 43 5.35 -1.62 -16.90
C GLY A 43 5.76 -3.02 -17.33
N ALA A 44 5.94 -3.23 -18.63
CA ALA A 44 6.45 -4.48 -19.17
C ALA A 44 7.67 -4.19 -20.04
N ALA A 45 8.63 -5.11 -20.01
CA ALA A 45 9.83 -5.04 -20.84
C ALA A 45 10.24 -6.44 -21.29
N THR A 46 10.75 -6.55 -22.51
CA THR A 46 11.26 -7.80 -23.08
C THR A 46 12.69 -7.57 -23.54
N ALA A 47 13.57 -8.55 -23.30
CA ALA A 47 14.94 -8.53 -23.78
C ALA A 47 15.30 -9.90 -24.37
N ILE A 48 16.01 -9.89 -25.49
CA ILE A 48 16.59 -11.11 -26.07
C ILE A 48 17.83 -11.49 -25.25
N ILE A 49 17.84 -12.70 -24.71
CA ILE A 49 18.93 -13.27 -23.89
C ILE A 49 19.51 -14.55 -24.51
N THR A 50 19.28 -14.78 -25.80
CA THR A 50 19.81 -15.92 -26.55
C THR A 50 21.33 -15.97 -26.45
N PRO A 51 21.91 -17.07 -25.95
CA PRO A 51 23.35 -17.26 -25.95
C PRO A 51 23.91 -17.33 -27.38
N PRO A 52 25.18 -16.97 -27.58
CA PRO A 52 25.81 -17.11 -28.89
C PRO A 52 25.91 -18.58 -29.30
N LEU A 53 25.86 -18.84 -30.61
CA LEU A 53 26.15 -20.18 -31.16
C LEU A 53 27.50 -20.71 -30.67
N GLY A 54 27.58 -22.02 -30.50
CA GLY A 54 28.71 -22.72 -29.91
C GLY A 54 28.72 -22.71 -28.38
N SER A 55 27.81 -21.99 -27.71
CA SER A 55 27.67 -22.06 -26.25
C SER A 55 27.16 -23.43 -25.80
N TRP A 56 27.44 -23.78 -24.54
CA TRP A 56 26.90 -24.98 -23.93
C TRP A 56 25.39 -24.87 -23.69
N GLN A 57 24.65 -25.91 -24.06
CA GLN A 57 23.22 -26.02 -23.73
C GLN A 57 23.05 -26.52 -22.30
N GLN A 58 22.23 -25.82 -21.51
CA GLN A 58 21.86 -26.23 -20.16
C GLN A 58 20.59 -27.09 -20.18
N GLY A 59 20.47 -28.06 -19.27
CA GLY A 59 19.26 -28.88 -19.12
C GLY A 59 19.12 -30.08 -20.07
N ALA A 60 20.05 -30.27 -21.01
CA ALA A 60 20.01 -31.38 -21.96
C ALA A 60 20.38 -32.76 -21.34
N GLY A 61 20.89 -32.79 -20.10
CA GLY A 61 21.39 -34.01 -19.45
C GLY A 61 22.69 -34.58 -20.07
N VAL A 62 23.14 -34.00 -21.17
CA VAL A 62 24.36 -34.31 -21.90
C VAL A 62 25.05 -33.02 -22.35
N THR A 63 26.34 -33.10 -22.64
CA THR A 63 27.15 -31.94 -23.01
C THR A 63 27.02 -31.66 -24.52
N VAL A 64 26.14 -30.72 -24.88
CA VAL A 64 25.84 -30.36 -26.28
C VAL A 64 26.09 -28.86 -26.49
N ARG A 65 26.63 -28.48 -27.65
CA ARG A 65 26.78 -27.07 -28.05
C ARG A 65 25.63 -26.65 -28.97
N GLY A 66 25.20 -25.40 -28.90
CA GLY A 66 24.19 -24.86 -29.81
C GLY A 66 24.78 -24.62 -31.20
N GLU A 67 24.23 -25.24 -32.23
CA GLU A 67 24.69 -25.07 -33.62
C GLU A 67 23.75 -24.19 -34.45
N GLU A 68 22.51 -24.06 -34.02
CA GLU A 68 21.47 -23.27 -34.66
C GLU A 68 20.55 -22.64 -33.61
N ILE A 69 20.07 -21.42 -33.87
CA ILE A 69 19.02 -20.76 -33.08
C ILE A 69 17.70 -20.98 -33.82
N ARG A 70 16.81 -21.79 -33.23
CA ARG A 70 15.46 -21.98 -33.78
C ARG A 70 14.56 -20.79 -33.46
N ASP A 71 14.57 -20.39 -32.20
CA ASP A 71 13.80 -19.27 -31.65
C ASP A 71 14.69 -18.47 -30.70
N GLU A 72 14.47 -17.16 -30.63
CA GLU A 72 15.17 -16.31 -29.65
C GLU A 72 14.65 -16.61 -28.23
N LEU A 73 15.57 -16.70 -27.28
CA LEU A 73 15.26 -16.78 -25.86
C LEU A 73 14.97 -15.38 -25.34
N GLU A 74 13.79 -15.18 -24.77
CA GLU A 74 13.35 -13.90 -24.24
C GLU A 74 13.32 -13.92 -22.71
N ALA A 75 13.81 -12.84 -22.09
CA ALA A 75 13.54 -12.49 -20.71
C ALA A 75 12.39 -11.47 -20.68
N ASN A 76 11.30 -11.82 -20.03
CA ASN A 76 10.07 -11.03 -19.99
C ASN A 76 9.84 -10.51 -18.58
N ALA A 77 9.84 -9.19 -18.42
CA ALA A 77 9.70 -8.53 -17.14
C ALA A 77 8.32 -7.88 -16.98
N LEU A 78 7.73 -8.04 -15.80
CA LEU A 78 6.55 -7.29 -15.36
C LEU A 78 6.86 -6.53 -14.07
N TYR A 79 6.73 -5.22 -14.12
CA TYR A 79 6.90 -4.33 -12.98
C TYR A 79 5.55 -3.79 -12.53
N LEU A 80 5.26 -3.90 -11.23
CA LEU A 80 4.04 -3.38 -10.61
C LEU A 80 4.44 -2.50 -9.42
N THR A 81 3.81 -1.33 -9.27
CA THR A 81 4.02 -0.49 -8.09
C THR A 81 2.80 0.36 -7.77
N ASP A 82 2.58 0.60 -6.49
CA ASP A 82 1.60 1.55 -5.96
C ASP A 82 2.27 2.91 -5.60
N GLY A 83 3.53 3.11 -6.03
CA GLY A 83 4.35 4.27 -5.69
C GLY A 83 5.13 4.13 -4.37
N GLN A 84 4.87 3.10 -3.57
CA GLN A 84 5.59 2.81 -2.32
C GLN A 84 6.31 1.45 -2.40
N THR A 85 5.61 0.44 -2.90
CA THR A 85 6.06 -0.95 -2.97
C THR A 85 6.30 -1.32 -4.43
N PRO A 86 7.56 -1.58 -4.83
CA PRO A 86 7.86 -2.13 -6.15
C PRO A 86 7.84 -3.67 -6.14
N LEU A 87 7.22 -4.28 -7.13
CA LEU A 87 7.27 -5.71 -7.41
C LEU A 87 7.81 -5.92 -8.84
N LEU A 88 8.75 -6.85 -8.99
CA LEU A 88 9.34 -7.22 -10.28
C LEU A 88 9.24 -8.74 -10.47
N PHE A 89 8.65 -9.15 -11.59
CA PHE A 89 8.61 -10.53 -12.08
C PHE A 89 9.47 -10.63 -13.34
N LEU A 90 10.20 -11.73 -13.48
CA LEU A 90 11.08 -12.07 -14.62
C LEU A 90 10.82 -13.50 -15.08
#